data_AF-A0A6C2UQ18-F1
#
_entry.id   AF-A0A6C2UQ18-F1
#
_cell.length_a   1.000
_cell.length_b   1.000
_cell.length_c   1.000
_cell.angle_alpha   90.00
_cell.angle_beta   90.00
_cell.angle_gamma   90.00
#
_symmetry.space_group_name_H-M   'P 1'
#
loop_
_entity.id
_entity.type
_entity.pdbx_description
1 polymer ?
#
loop_
_entity_poly.entity_id
_entity_poly.type
_entity_poly.pdbx_seq_one_letter_code
_entity_poly.pdbx_strand_id
1 'polypeptide(L)'
;MLPLLCVQLLAASPSGTQVASNTTALEYGWSFACCIKTDAKDKAKCQEKIAVAYLSDGLPAEAHDLAQQIEGWRRGVLHADLAAYYAEHGNDVEALKSLARAKLDLRTESEWRKERIEQHIELAQAYMGMLPDAEATGGKPNEWLQIYAELSSANPESWSNSLAPLLSMNLEVPAEEWEFNIWSTQQYLSLSQHTALDQDARRLVLKKAYESAGLVPGWKSFDFKLQVIRALAPAGEKTNAGEWLDAVAAQLMGLRLPDFVKVPLLIQAAEAATACGRSDAFQDVAGMAEELIETLQAIEQPAALAQLAKAYANAGMKPKSIEGYDRALEIASALENPRPRAMAYVDICLAFDGTEGIALGSFSDRLDTGLKGFNP
;
A
#
# COMPACT_ATOMS: atom_id res chain seq x y z
N MET A 1 -11.56 -81.73 10.31
CA MET A 1 -10.98 -80.87 9.26
C MET A 1 -10.71 -79.49 9.86
N LEU A 2 -9.45 -79.21 10.22
CA LEU A 2 -8.86 -77.86 10.33
C LEU A 2 -8.46 -77.38 8.91
N PRO A 3 -8.01 -76.13 8.65
CA PRO A 3 -7.90 -74.91 9.49
C PRO A 3 -8.58 -73.66 8.82
N LEU A 4 -8.91 -72.55 9.50
CA LEU A 4 -8.04 -71.46 10.00
C LEU A 4 -7.23 -70.75 8.89
N LEU A 5 -7.65 -69.54 8.52
CA LEU A 5 -6.80 -68.56 7.80
C LEU A 5 -7.11 -67.15 8.35
N CYS A 6 -6.32 -66.78 9.35
CA CYS A 6 -6.04 -65.39 9.71
C CYS A 6 -5.34 -64.71 8.54
N VAL A 7 -5.86 -63.57 8.10
CA VAL A 7 -5.06 -62.57 7.37
C VAL A 7 -5.04 -61.32 8.24
N GLN A 8 -3.91 -61.10 8.89
CA GLN A 8 -3.55 -59.83 9.50
C GLN A 8 -3.20 -58.85 8.37
N LEU A 9 -4.03 -57.83 8.15
CA LEU A 9 -3.57 -56.62 7.46
C LEU A 9 -3.09 -55.63 8.53
N LEU A 10 -1.77 -55.46 8.59
CA LEU A 10 -1.09 -54.36 9.26
C LEU A 10 -1.63 -53.04 8.71
N ALA A 11 -2.35 -52.29 9.53
CA ALA A 11 -2.58 -50.87 9.30
C ALA A 11 -1.26 -50.13 9.56
N ALA A 12 -0.51 -49.84 8.50
CA ALA A 12 0.53 -48.84 8.55
C ALA A 12 -0.15 -47.48 8.77
N SER A 13 0.10 -46.87 9.93
CA SER A 13 -0.23 -45.47 10.18
C SER A 13 0.44 -44.61 9.10
N PRO A 14 -0.27 -43.74 8.38
CA PRO A 14 0.40 -42.74 7.58
C PRO A 14 1.09 -41.78 8.54
N SER A 15 2.41 -41.90 8.58
CA SER A 15 3.38 -40.95 9.08
C SER A 15 2.93 -39.54 8.73
N GLY A 16 2.96 -38.65 9.73
CA GLY A 16 2.56 -37.26 9.59
C GLY A 16 3.20 -36.61 8.36
N THR A 17 2.38 -36.34 7.36
CA THR A 17 2.69 -35.35 6.34
C THR A 17 2.72 -34.01 7.07
N GLN A 18 3.92 -33.55 7.46
CA GLN A 18 4.16 -32.14 7.70
C GLN A 18 3.77 -31.42 6.42
N VAL A 19 2.56 -30.88 6.39
CA VAL A 19 2.21 -29.82 5.46
C VAL A 19 3.16 -28.70 5.83
N ALA A 20 4.21 -28.49 5.05
CA ALA A 20 5.03 -27.29 5.17
C ALA A 20 4.04 -26.12 5.15
N SER A 21 3.95 -25.37 6.25
CA SER A 21 3.20 -24.12 6.24
C SER A 21 3.88 -23.27 5.17
N ASN A 22 3.19 -23.03 4.06
CA ASN A 22 3.67 -22.14 3.01
C ASN A 22 3.56 -20.71 3.56
N THR A 23 4.50 -20.35 4.43
CA THR A 23 4.54 -19.05 5.09
C THR A 23 4.64 -17.97 4.01
N THR A 24 3.71 -17.01 4.00
CA THR A 24 3.72 -15.92 3.00
C THR A 24 4.69 -14.81 3.38
N ALA A 25 4.99 -13.91 2.44
CA ALA A 25 5.85 -12.78 2.71
C ALA A 25 5.26 -11.88 3.80
N LEU A 26 3.95 -11.66 3.77
CA LEU A 26 3.23 -10.88 4.78
C LEU A 26 3.24 -11.55 6.17
N GLU A 27 3.16 -12.88 6.25
CA GLU A 27 3.28 -13.60 7.54
C GLU A 27 4.68 -13.45 8.14
N TYR A 28 5.73 -13.51 7.32
CA TYR A 28 7.09 -13.16 7.75
C TYR A 28 7.15 -11.71 8.22
N GLY A 29 6.62 -10.78 7.42
CA GLY A 29 6.58 -9.36 7.77
C GLY A 29 5.88 -9.10 9.11
N TRP A 30 4.75 -9.73 9.36
CA TRP A 30 4.06 -9.67 10.65
C TRP A 30 4.93 -10.18 11.81
N SER A 31 5.60 -11.32 11.59
CA SER A 31 6.48 -11.94 12.58
C SER A 31 7.65 -11.00 12.94
N PHE A 32 8.28 -10.37 11.94
CA PHE A 32 9.33 -9.37 12.17
C PHE A 32 8.81 -8.12 12.87
N ALA A 33 7.62 -7.63 12.51
CA ALA A 33 6.99 -6.50 13.20
C ALA A 33 6.80 -6.81 14.70
N CYS A 34 6.39 -8.04 15.04
CA CYS A 34 6.25 -8.50 16.41
C CYS A 34 7.57 -8.59 17.19
N CYS A 35 8.72 -8.67 16.51
CA CYS A 35 10.03 -8.64 17.15
C CYS A 35 10.44 -7.25 17.68
N ILE A 36 9.74 -6.17 17.30
CA ILE A 36 10.02 -4.81 17.78
C ILE A 36 9.53 -4.66 19.24
N LYS A 37 10.44 -4.85 20.21
CA LYS A 37 10.13 -4.79 21.65
C LYS A 37 10.31 -3.40 22.28
N THR A 38 11.18 -2.57 21.71
CA THR A 38 11.66 -1.32 22.35
C THR A 38 10.82 -0.09 22.01
N ASP A 39 9.98 -0.16 20.97
CA ASP A 39 9.19 0.98 20.49
C ASP A 39 7.82 0.51 20.00
N ALA A 40 6.80 0.67 20.84
CA ALA A 40 5.43 0.26 20.53
C ALA A 40 4.84 1.04 19.34
N LYS A 41 5.29 2.28 19.10
CA LYS A 41 4.82 3.09 17.97
C LYS A 41 5.31 2.51 16.65
N ASP A 42 6.58 2.13 16.58
CA ASP A 42 7.15 1.51 15.39
C ASP A 42 6.62 0.09 15.16
N LYS A 43 6.47 -0.69 16.23
CA LYS A 43 5.78 -1.99 16.17
C LYS A 43 4.40 -1.84 15.54
N ALA A 44 3.54 -0.99 16.11
CA ALA A 44 2.18 -0.78 15.62
C ALA A 44 2.17 -0.26 14.18
N LYS A 45 3.12 0.61 13.79
CA LYS A 45 3.26 1.09 12.41
C LYS A 45 3.63 -0.02 11.43
N CYS A 46 4.57 -0.89 11.79
CA CYS A 46 4.93 -2.05 10.96
C CYS A 46 3.78 -3.05 10.84
N GLN A 47 3.07 -3.32 11.94
CA GLN A 47 1.90 -4.18 11.95
C GLN A 47 0.75 -3.63 11.08
N GLU A 48 0.47 -2.32 11.18
CA GLU A 48 -0.50 -1.62 10.34
C GLU A 48 -0.16 -1.76 8.85
N LYS A 49 1.10 -1.54 8.45
CA LYS A 49 1.51 -1.71 7.05
C LYS A 49 1.19 -3.12 6.51
N ILE A 50 1.45 -4.16 7.29
CA ILE A 50 1.18 -5.56 6.90
C ILE A 50 -0.32 -5.80 6.79
N ALA A 51 -1.12 -5.33 7.76
CA ALA A 51 -2.56 -5.50 7.72
C ALA A 51 -3.23 -4.74 6.54
N VAL A 52 -2.72 -3.56 6.21
CA VAL A 52 -3.15 -2.81 5.01
C VAL A 52 -2.78 -3.55 3.72
N ALA A 53 -1.63 -4.22 3.67
CA ALA A 53 -1.26 -5.06 2.53
C ALA A 53 -2.24 -6.22 2.33
N TYR A 54 -2.61 -6.94 3.40
CA TYR A 54 -3.68 -7.95 3.33
C TYR A 54 -5.01 -7.38 2.80
N LEU A 55 -5.38 -6.18 3.25
CA LEU A 55 -6.61 -5.52 2.76
C LEU A 55 -6.53 -5.20 1.26
N SER A 56 -5.36 -4.74 0.80
CA SER A 56 -5.09 -4.44 -0.61
C SER A 56 -5.08 -5.70 -1.49
N ASP A 57 -4.68 -6.84 -0.94
CA ASP A 57 -4.74 -8.15 -1.59
C ASP A 57 -6.16 -8.76 -1.61
N GLY A 58 -7.16 -8.06 -1.07
CA GLY A 58 -8.53 -8.55 -0.97
C GLY A 58 -8.72 -9.65 0.07
N LEU A 59 -7.89 -9.63 1.13
CA LEU A 59 -7.92 -10.55 2.27
C LEU A 59 -8.36 -9.80 3.55
N PRO A 60 -9.61 -9.29 3.60
CA PRO A 60 -10.06 -8.44 4.70
C PRO A 60 -10.25 -9.20 6.03
N ALA A 61 -10.43 -10.52 6.00
CA ALA A 61 -10.57 -11.34 7.20
C ALA A 61 -9.23 -11.43 7.95
N GLU A 62 -8.15 -11.69 7.23
CA GLU A 62 -6.78 -11.70 7.73
C GLU A 62 -6.40 -10.31 8.27
N ALA A 63 -6.70 -9.24 7.51
CA ALA A 63 -6.51 -7.87 7.97
C ALA A 63 -7.28 -7.57 9.27
N HIS A 64 -8.51 -8.07 9.41
CA HIS A 64 -9.30 -7.94 10.64
C HIS A 64 -8.65 -8.65 11.84
N ASP A 65 -8.18 -9.89 11.66
CA ASP A 65 -7.51 -10.66 12.72
C ASP A 65 -6.21 -10.00 13.18
N LEU A 66 -5.48 -9.38 12.25
CA LEU A 66 -4.30 -8.58 12.58
C LEU A 66 -4.69 -7.29 13.31
N ALA A 67 -5.77 -6.61 12.91
CA ALA A 67 -6.25 -5.39 13.57
C ALA A 67 -6.49 -5.59 15.08
N GLN A 68 -7.06 -6.74 15.46
CA GLN A 68 -7.31 -7.10 16.87
C GLN A 68 -6.03 -7.11 17.73
N GLN A 69 -4.87 -7.34 17.10
CA GLN A 69 -3.57 -7.46 17.76
C GLN A 69 -2.77 -6.15 17.75
N ILE A 70 -3.22 -5.13 17.01
CA ILE A 70 -2.57 -3.82 16.95
C ILE A 70 -2.96 -2.98 18.17
N GLU A 71 -1.98 -2.27 18.72
CA GLU A 71 -2.17 -1.38 19.86
C GLU A 71 -2.35 0.09 19.45
N GLY A 72 -3.16 0.81 20.23
CA GLY A 72 -3.40 2.25 20.07
C GLY A 72 -4.19 2.62 18.81
N TRP A 73 -4.16 3.91 18.49
CA TRP A 73 -5.00 4.54 17.46
C TRP A 73 -4.94 3.92 16.06
N ARG A 74 -3.84 3.24 15.69
CA ARG A 74 -3.71 2.55 14.40
C ARG A 74 -4.71 1.41 14.24
N ARG A 75 -5.09 0.76 15.35
CA ARG A 75 -6.18 -0.21 15.34
C ARG A 75 -7.50 0.44 14.92
N GLY A 76 -7.79 1.63 15.44
CA GLY A 76 -8.98 2.39 15.10
C GLY A 76 -9.02 2.80 13.62
N VAL A 77 -7.88 3.24 13.08
CA VAL A 77 -7.73 3.54 11.64
C VAL A 77 -7.97 2.30 10.79
N LEU A 78 -7.32 1.18 11.10
CA LEU A 78 -7.48 -0.06 10.32
C LEU A 78 -8.92 -0.61 10.38
N HIS A 79 -9.62 -0.48 11.51
CA HIS A 79 -11.04 -0.83 11.57
C HIS A 79 -11.93 0.11 10.74
N ALA A 80 -11.56 1.38 10.60
CA ALA A 80 -12.25 2.30 9.70
C ALA A 80 -11.96 1.95 8.22
N ASP A 81 -10.73 1.60 7.87
CA ASP A 81 -10.36 1.12 6.53
C ASP A 81 -11.08 -0.18 6.16
N LEU A 82 -11.18 -1.13 7.10
CA LEU A 82 -11.99 -2.34 6.93
C LEU A 82 -13.47 -2.00 6.70
N ALA A 83 -14.00 -1.00 7.42
CA ALA A 83 -15.38 -0.57 7.23
C ALA A 83 -15.60 0.02 5.83
N ALA A 84 -14.70 0.88 5.36
CA ALA A 84 -14.74 1.43 4.01
C ALA A 84 -14.65 0.31 2.95
N TYR A 85 -13.70 -0.61 3.10
CA TYR A 85 -13.54 -1.76 2.21
C TYR A 85 -14.82 -2.60 2.12
N TYR A 86 -15.39 -2.99 3.27
CA TYR A 86 -16.61 -3.80 3.27
C TYR A 86 -17.80 -3.05 2.68
N ALA A 87 -17.92 -1.74 2.93
CA ALA A 87 -18.99 -0.91 2.36
C ALA A 87 -18.87 -0.80 0.84
N GLU A 88 -17.66 -0.55 0.32
CA GLU A 88 -17.38 -0.51 -1.11
C GLU A 88 -17.74 -1.83 -1.82
N HIS A 89 -17.57 -2.96 -1.12
CA HIS A 89 -17.87 -4.30 -1.65
C HIS A 89 -19.29 -4.80 -1.30
N GLY A 90 -20.18 -3.92 -0.80
CA GLY A 90 -21.58 -4.24 -0.51
C GLY A 90 -21.81 -5.18 0.67
N ASN A 91 -20.84 -5.31 1.58
CA ASN A 91 -20.94 -6.10 2.80
C ASN A 91 -21.29 -5.22 4.02
N ASP A 92 -22.53 -4.71 4.02
CA ASP A 92 -23.02 -3.74 5.01
C ASP A 92 -22.89 -4.22 6.47
N VAL A 93 -23.04 -5.53 6.70
CA VAL A 93 -22.99 -6.11 8.05
C VAL A 93 -21.59 -6.00 8.64
N GLU A 94 -20.57 -6.41 7.88
CA GLU A 94 -19.18 -6.32 8.34
C GLU A 94 -18.67 -4.88 8.32
N ALA A 95 -19.17 -4.04 7.40
CA ALA A 95 -18.92 -2.61 7.39
C ALA A 95 -19.40 -1.95 8.69
N LEU A 96 -20.66 -2.18 9.09
CA LEU A 96 -21.23 -1.65 10.32
C LEU A 96 -20.49 -2.13 11.58
N LYS A 97 -20.10 -3.40 11.64
CA LYS A 97 -19.32 -3.96 12.76
C LYS A 97 -17.95 -3.30 12.87
N SER A 98 -17.24 -3.17 11.76
CA SER A 98 -15.91 -2.56 11.71
C SER A 98 -15.98 -1.06 12.05
N LEU A 99 -16.99 -0.35 11.54
CA LEU A 99 -17.26 1.04 11.87
C LEU A 99 -17.56 1.24 13.36
N ALA A 100 -18.40 0.38 13.94
CA ALA A 100 -18.70 0.42 15.37
C ALA A 100 -17.43 0.21 16.22
N ARG A 101 -16.52 -0.65 15.76
CA ARG A 101 -15.24 -0.89 16.42
C ARG A 101 -14.30 0.31 16.31
N ALA A 102 -14.17 0.92 15.13
CA ALA A 102 -13.39 2.15 14.94
C ALA A 102 -13.90 3.28 15.85
N LYS A 103 -15.22 3.47 15.93
CA LYS A 103 -15.86 4.46 16.83
C LYS A 103 -15.61 4.17 18.31
N LEU A 104 -15.45 2.91 18.71
CA LEU A 104 -15.08 2.55 20.08
C LEU A 104 -13.63 2.96 20.38
N ASP A 105 -12.70 2.64 19.48
CA ASP A 105 -11.28 2.98 19.62
C ASP A 105 -11.08 4.50 19.66
N LEU A 106 -11.80 5.26 18.83
CA LEU A 106 -11.81 6.73 18.81
C LEU A 106 -12.06 7.35 20.20
N ARG A 107 -12.99 6.79 20.98
CA ARG A 107 -13.37 7.32 22.30
C ARG A 107 -12.22 7.29 23.31
N THR A 108 -11.24 6.42 23.09
CA THR A 108 -10.14 6.17 24.05
C THR A 108 -8.85 6.94 23.72
N GLU A 109 -8.81 7.67 22.61
CA GLU A 109 -7.60 8.32 22.11
C GLU A 109 -7.50 9.81 22.46
N SER A 110 -6.34 10.42 22.23
CA SER A 110 -6.07 11.87 22.39
C SER A 110 -6.37 12.67 21.11
N GLU A 111 -6.60 13.98 21.21
CA GLU A 111 -7.08 14.88 20.13
C GLU A 111 -6.48 14.61 18.73
N TRP A 112 -5.18 14.80 18.50
CA TRP A 112 -4.61 14.61 17.13
C TRP A 112 -4.73 13.17 16.59
N ARG A 113 -4.87 12.17 17.45
CA ARG A 113 -5.08 10.77 17.05
C ARG A 113 -6.55 10.50 16.74
N LYS A 114 -7.45 11.19 17.44
CA LYS A 114 -8.89 11.15 17.16
C LYS A 114 -9.18 11.67 15.77
N GLU A 115 -8.62 12.83 15.42
CA GLU A 115 -8.79 13.44 14.09
C GLU A 115 -8.41 12.46 12.97
N ARG A 116 -7.34 11.69 13.15
CA ARG A 116 -6.93 10.66 12.17
C ARG A 116 -7.95 9.52 12.06
N ILE A 117 -8.46 9.01 13.18
CA ILE A 117 -9.46 7.95 13.13
C ILE A 117 -10.78 8.49 12.55
N GLU A 118 -11.17 9.71 12.91
CA GLU A 118 -12.37 10.40 12.42
C GLU A 118 -12.37 10.54 10.89
N GLN A 119 -11.25 10.96 10.29
CA GLN A 119 -11.14 11.07 8.83
C GLN A 119 -11.42 9.74 8.11
N HIS A 120 -10.92 8.63 8.64
CA HIS A 120 -11.17 7.31 8.05
C HIS A 120 -12.60 6.81 8.34
N ILE A 121 -13.16 7.14 9.51
CA ILE A 121 -14.56 6.86 9.84
C ILE A 121 -15.50 7.59 8.88
N GLU A 122 -15.23 8.87 8.61
CA GLU A 122 -16.01 9.69 7.68
C GLU A 122 -16.00 9.11 6.27
N LEU A 123 -14.82 8.67 5.79
CA LEU A 123 -14.70 7.98 4.51
C LEU A 123 -15.55 6.69 4.49
N ALA A 124 -15.43 5.85 5.52
CA ALA A 124 -16.24 4.64 5.63
C ALA A 124 -17.74 4.93 5.64
N GLN A 125 -18.17 5.97 6.38
CA GLN A 125 -19.56 6.41 6.41
C GLN A 125 -20.04 6.89 5.03
N ALA A 126 -19.20 7.63 4.30
CA ALA A 126 -19.53 8.04 2.94
C ALA A 126 -19.76 6.84 2.02
N TYR A 127 -18.89 5.82 2.07
CA TYR A 127 -19.11 4.57 1.32
C TYR A 127 -20.40 3.82 1.70
N MET A 128 -20.93 4.08 2.90
CA MET A 128 -22.20 3.52 3.36
C MET A 128 -23.41 4.43 3.03
N GLY A 129 -23.21 5.50 2.25
CA GLY A 129 -24.24 6.51 1.96
C GLY A 129 -24.61 7.39 3.17
N MET A 130 -23.82 7.36 4.24
CA MET A 130 -24.01 8.17 5.43
C MET A 130 -23.14 9.43 5.33
N LEU A 131 -23.72 10.55 4.90
CA LEU A 131 -23.01 11.82 4.94
C LEU A 131 -22.81 12.29 6.38
N PRO A 132 -21.62 12.82 6.75
CA PRO A 132 -21.45 13.45 8.05
C PRO A 132 -22.34 14.68 8.18
N ASP A 133 -22.72 14.98 9.43
CA ASP A 133 -23.48 16.19 9.74
C ASP A 133 -22.63 17.43 9.41
N ALA A 134 -23.14 18.31 8.54
CA ALA A 134 -22.42 19.49 8.07
C ALA A 134 -22.07 20.47 9.20
N GLU A 135 -22.80 20.41 10.32
CA GLU A 135 -22.48 21.18 11.54
C GLU A 135 -21.27 20.59 12.29
N ALA A 136 -21.05 19.27 12.20
CA ALA A 136 -19.93 18.60 12.86
C ALA A 136 -18.58 18.84 12.14
N THR A 137 -18.59 19.10 10.82
CA THR A 137 -17.38 19.35 10.02
C THR A 137 -16.99 20.83 9.92
N GLY A 138 -17.55 21.69 10.78
CA GLY A 138 -17.24 23.13 10.77
C GLY A 138 -17.80 23.88 9.56
N GLY A 139 -18.89 23.39 8.96
CA GLY A 139 -19.66 24.12 7.95
C GLY A 139 -19.10 24.08 6.52
N LYS A 140 -18.02 23.33 6.26
CA LYS A 140 -17.65 22.93 4.90
C LYS A 140 -17.97 21.44 4.78
N PRO A 141 -19.01 21.05 4.03
CA PRO A 141 -19.12 19.67 3.59
C PRO A 141 -17.80 19.32 2.93
N ASN A 142 -17.18 18.24 3.38
CA ASN A 142 -16.07 17.65 2.66
C ASN A 142 -16.70 17.13 1.34
N GLU A 143 -16.62 17.93 0.28
CA GLU A 143 -17.26 17.69 -1.04
C GLU A 143 -16.89 16.31 -1.59
N TRP A 144 -15.74 15.77 -1.17
CA TRP A 144 -15.32 14.43 -1.51
C TRP A 144 -16.15 13.34 -0.85
N LEU A 145 -16.55 13.51 0.42
CA LEU A 145 -17.47 12.59 1.07
C LEU A 145 -18.84 12.58 0.38
N GLN A 146 -19.24 13.70 -0.23
CA GLN A 146 -20.44 13.73 -1.08
C GLN A 146 -20.24 12.91 -2.36
N ILE A 147 -19.08 13.03 -3.03
CA ILE A 147 -18.73 12.21 -4.19
C ILE A 147 -18.78 10.72 -3.83
N TYR A 148 -18.18 10.30 -2.71
CA TYR A 148 -18.20 8.89 -2.29
C TYR A 148 -19.62 8.40 -1.97
N ALA A 149 -20.41 9.17 -1.21
CA ALA A 149 -21.79 8.80 -0.89
C ALA A 149 -22.69 8.71 -2.13
N GLU A 150 -22.53 9.61 -3.09
CA GLU A 150 -23.22 9.54 -4.36
C GLU A 150 -22.79 8.32 -5.16
N LEU A 151 -21.49 8.04 -5.28
CA LEU A 151 -21.01 6.85 -5.99
C LEU A 151 -21.54 5.54 -5.38
N SER A 152 -21.58 5.44 -4.06
CA SER A 152 -22.07 4.25 -3.37
C SER A 152 -23.58 4.07 -3.44
N SER A 153 -24.35 5.14 -3.63
CA SER A 153 -25.82 5.09 -3.70
C SER A 153 -26.38 5.09 -5.13
N ALA A 154 -25.60 5.56 -6.10
CA ALA A 154 -26.03 5.72 -7.49
C ALA A 154 -25.90 4.44 -8.31
N ASN A 155 -26.90 4.19 -9.17
CA ASN A 155 -26.79 3.19 -10.23
C ASN A 155 -25.69 3.64 -11.22
N PRO A 156 -24.80 2.75 -11.69
CA PRO A 156 -23.76 3.07 -12.67
C PRO A 156 -24.16 4.00 -13.82
N GLU A 157 -25.39 3.84 -14.33
CA GLU A 157 -25.93 4.66 -15.42
C GLU A 157 -26.17 6.14 -15.06
N SER A 158 -26.25 6.48 -13.77
CA SER A 158 -26.48 7.84 -13.27
C SER A 158 -25.19 8.62 -12.97
N TRP A 159 -24.02 7.97 -12.97
CA TRP A 159 -22.75 8.60 -12.62
C TRP A 159 -22.30 9.67 -13.60
N SER A 160 -22.57 9.54 -14.89
CA SER A 160 -22.18 10.54 -15.89
C SER A 160 -22.82 11.91 -15.62
N ASN A 161 -24.04 11.93 -15.07
CA ASN A 161 -24.76 13.15 -14.74
C ASN A 161 -24.37 13.72 -13.36
N SER A 162 -24.03 12.87 -12.39
CA SER A 162 -23.63 13.30 -11.03
C SER A 162 -22.16 13.71 -10.95
N LEU A 163 -21.27 13.02 -11.66
CA LEU A 163 -19.83 13.33 -11.66
C LEU A 163 -19.50 14.56 -12.52
N ALA A 164 -20.27 14.87 -13.56
CA ALA A 164 -19.93 15.97 -14.47
C ALA A 164 -19.86 17.35 -13.76
N PRO A 165 -20.82 17.75 -12.91
CA PRO A 165 -20.70 18.96 -12.10
C PRO A 165 -19.48 18.93 -11.18
N LEU A 166 -19.22 17.81 -10.49
CA LEU A 166 -18.14 17.65 -9.52
C LEU A 166 -16.74 17.64 -10.18
N LEU A 167 -16.59 17.03 -11.35
CA LEU A 167 -15.35 17.05 -12.15
C LEU A 167 -15.16 18.38 -12.90
N SER A 168 -16.24 19.15 -13.08
CA SER A 168 -16.20 20.50 -13.63
C SER A 168 -15.93 21.59 -12.59
N MET A 169 -16.03 21.26 -11.29
CA MET A 169 -15.58 22.14 -10.23
C MET A 169 -14.07 22.28 -10.32
N ASN A 170 -13.62 23.41 -10.85
CA ASN A 170 -12.30 23.91 -10.51
C ASN A 170 -12.36 24.20 -9.02
N LEU A 171 -11.80 23.31 -8.21
CA LEU A 171 -11.50 23.61 -6.81
C LEU A 171 -10.55 24.83 -6.86
N GLU A 172 -11.12 26.04 -6.81
CA GLU A 172 -10.40 27.30 -6.68
C GLU A 172 -9.84 27.33 -5.27
N VAL A 173 -8.78 26.56 -5.07
CA VAL A 173 -8.13 26.42 -3.79
C VAL A 173 -7.03 27.47 -3.77
N PRO A 174 -7.02 28.35 -2.75
CA PRO A 174 -5.91 29.25 -2.56
C PRO A 174 -4.60 28.44 -2.57
N ALA A 175 -3.63 28.82 -3.39
CA ALA A 175 -2.35 28.12 -3.51
C ALA A 175 -1.59 27.97 -2.17
N GLU A 176 -2.02 28.71 -1.15
CA GLU A 176 -1.50 28.69 0.22
C GLU A 176 -1.97 27.48 1.04
N GLU A 177 -3.06 26.79 0.63
CA GLU A 177 -3.60 25.60 1.31
C GLU A 177 -3.05 24.29 0.72
N TRP A 178 -1.73 24.11 0.73
CA TRP A 178 -1.08 22.94 0.10
C TRP A 178 -1.53 21.57 0.65
N GLU A 179 -1.96 21.51 1.92
CA GLU A 179 -2.52 20.30 2.53
C GLU A 179 -3.80 19.84 1.82
N PHE A 180 -4.61 20.79 1.35
CA PHE A 180 -5.80 20.51 0.56
C PHE A 180 -5.45 19.88 -0.79
N ASN A 181 -4.36 20.31 -1.43
CA ASN A 181 -3.91 19.74 -2.71
C ASN A 181 -3.39 18.30 -2.53
N ILE A 182 -2.69 18.03 -1.44
CA ILE A 182 -2.29 16.66 -1.08
C ILE A 182 -3.52 15.78 -0.95
N TRP A 183 -4.47 16.21 -0.14
CA TRP A 183 -5.65 15.44 0.15
C TRP A 183 -6.52 15.25 -1.11
N SER A 184 -6.77 16.31 -1.88
CA SER A 184 -7.50 16.24 -3.15
C SER A 184 -6.84 15.28 -4.13
N THR A 185 -5.51 15.32 -4.25
CA THR A 185 -4.78 14.38 -5.11
C THR A 185 -4.99 12.93 -4.68
N GLN A 186 -4.93 12.66 -3.37
CA GLN A 186 -5.21 11.34 -2.82
C GLN A 186 -6.66 10.90 -3.07
N GLN A 187 -7.62 11.80 -2.93
CA GLN A 187 -9.02 11.49 -3.22
C GLN A 187 -9.25 11.21 -4.71
N TYR A 188 -8.68 12.00 -5.64
CA TYR A 188 -8.75 11.67 -7.07
C TYR A 188 -8.10 10.31 -7.36
N LEU A 189 -6.96 10.00 -6.75
CA LEU A 189 -6.30 8.70 -6.92
C LEU A 189 -7.16 7.54 -6.43
N SER A 190 -7.73 7.65 -5.22
CA SER A 190 -8.65 6.66 -4.67
C SER A 190 -9.90 6.50 -5.56
N LEU A 191 -10.52 7.62 -5.93
CA LEU A 191 -11.67 7.67 -6.81
C LEU A 191 -11.41 6.98 -8.15
N SER A 192 -10.20 7.14 -8.72
CA SER A 192 -9.81 6.51 -9.99
C SER A 192 -9.83 4.97 -9.94
N GLN A 193 -9.68 4.39 -8.76
CA GLN A 193 -9.68 2.94 -8.54
C GLN A 193 -11.09 2.38 -8.36
N HIS A 194 -12.08 3.24 -8.13
CA HIS A 194 -13.46 2.80 -7.93
C HIS A 194 -13.96 2.05 -9.16
N THR A 195 -14.49 0.85 -8.93
CA THR A 195 -14.98 -0.08 -9.98
C THR A 195 -16.13 0.51 -10.79
N ALA A 196 -16.82 1.47 -10.17
CA ALA A 196 -17.82 2.31 -10.78
C ALA A 196 -17.37 3.05 -12.05
N LEU A 197 -16.18 3.64 -12.01
CA LEU A 197 -15.83 4.58 -13.05
C LEU A 197 -15.60 3.86 -14.37
N ASP A 198 -16.28 4.35 -15.40
CA ASP A 198 -15.92 4.02 -16.78
C ASP A 198 -14.53 4.57 -17.12
N GLN A 199 -14.02 4.17 -18.28
CA GLN A 199 -12.66 4.51 -18.69
C GLN A 199 -12.47 6.03 -18.86
N ASP A 200 -13.45 6.76 -19.37
CA ASP A 200 -13.32 8.19 -19.65
C ASP A 200 -13.42 9.02 -18.36
N ALA A 201 -14.32 8.66 -17.46
CA ALA A 201 -14.40 9.25 -16.12
C ALA A 201 -13.10 9.01 -15.34
N ARG A 202 -12.56 7.78 -15.38
CA ARG A 202 -11.27 7.44 -14.74
C ARG A 202 -10.13 8.29 -15.29
N ARG A 203 -10.05 8.48 -16.61
CA ARG A 203 -9.04 9.34 -17.25
C ARG A 203 -9.16 10.79 -16.80
N LEU A 204 -10.38 11.33 -16.74
CA LEU A 204 -10.63 12.69 -16.30
C LEU A 204 -10.22 12.90 -14.84
N VAL A 205 -10.61 11.97 -13.95
CA VAL A 205 -10.21 11.96 -12.54
C VAL A 205 -8.69 11.92 -12.38
N LEU A 206 -7.99 11.07 -13.13
CA LEU A 206 -6.53 10.99 -13.08
C LEU A 206 -5.86 12.26 -13.63
N LYS A 207 -6.42 12.90 -14.64
CA LYS A 207 -5.94 14.20 -15.12
C LYS A 207 -6.08 15.27 -14.02
N LYS A 208 -7.21 15.32 -13.32
CA LYS A 208 -7.42 16.21 -12.18
C LYS A 208 -6.45 15.90 -11.03
N ALA A 209 -6.17 14.63 -10.76
CA ALA A 209 -5.14 14.21 -9.81
C ALA A 209 -3.76 14.78 -10.18
N TYR A 210 -3.38 14.70 -11.46
CA TYR A 210 -2.10 15.21 -11.94
C TYR A 210 -1.99 16.74 -11.82
N GLU A 211 -3.07 17.45 -12.16
CA GLU A 211 -3.18 18.91 -12.00
C GLU A 211 -3.04 19.32 -10.53
N SER A 212 -3.78 18.66 -9.63
CA SER A 212 -3.70 18.89 -8.18
C SER A 212 -2.32 18.56 -7.61
N ALA A 213 -1.69 17.46 -8.06
CA ALA A 213 -0.33 17.09 -7.68
C ALA A 213 0.70 18.17 -8.07
N GLY A 214 0.45 18.89 -9.17
CA GLY A 214 1.27 20.02 -9.61
C GLY A 214 1.27 21.21 -8.66
N LEU A 215 0.23 21.34 -7.82
CA LEU A 215 0.09 22.40 -6.82
C LEU A 215 0.68 22.00 -5.45
N VAL A 216 1.07 20.73 -5.27
CA VAL A 216 1.75 20.28 -4.05
C VAL A 216 3.19 20.81 -4.05
N PRO A 217 3.67 21.46 -2.98
CA PRO A 217 5.00 22.04 -2.95
C PRO A 217 6.11 20.99 -2.80
N GLY A 218 7.26 21.29 -3.41
CA GLY A 218 8.49 20.53 -3.23
C GLY A 218 8.46 19.12 -3.80
N TRP A 219 9.25 18.23 -3.20
CA TRP A 219 9.48 16.89 -3.74
C TRP A 219 8.22 16.01 -3.73
N LYS A 220 7.24 16.30 -2.86
CA LYS A 220 5.97 15.57 -2.79
C LYS A 220 5.12 15.71 -4.07
N SER A 221 5.30 16.76 -4.87
CA SER A 221 4.66 16.86 -6.19
C SER A 221 5.05 15.69 -7.08
N PHE A 222 6.32 15.28 -7.05
CA PHE A 222 6.83 14.19 -7.88
C PHE A 222 6.27 12.84 -7.43
N ASP A 223 6.22 12.60 -6.12
CA ASP A 223 5.61 11.41 -5.52
C ASP A 223 4.17 11.21 -6.04
N PHE A 224 3.33 12.23 -5.90
CA PHE A 224 1.96 12.17 -6.39
C PHE A 224 1.84 12.05 -7.91
N LYS A 225 2.63 12.81 -8.68
CA LYS A 225 2.62 12.71 -10.15
C LYS A 225 2.98 11.30 -10.62
N LEU A 226 3.97 10.66 -10.00
CA LEU A 226 4.39 9.29 -10.34
C LEU A 226 3.29 8.27 -10.02
N GLN A 227 2.60 8.42 -8.89
CA GLN A 227 1.42 7.60 -8.57
C GLN A 227 0.31 7.75 -9.62
N VAL A 228 0.02 8.98 -10.05
CA VAL A 228 -0.98 9.25 -11.10
C VAL A 228 -0.56 8.64 -12.44
N ILE A 229 0.70 8.80 -12.86
CA ILE A 229 1.23 8.22 -14.10
C ILE A 229 1.09 6.70 -14.10
N ARG A 230 1.42 6.04 -12.97
CA ARG A 230 1.26 4.58 -12.82
C ARG A 230 -0.19 4.12 -12.97
N ALA A 231 -1.14 4.87 -12.41
CA ALA A 231 -2.57 4.56 -12.52
C ALA A 231 -3.14 4.85 -13.92
N LEU A 232 -2.55 5.79 -14.66
CA LEU A 232 -3.00 6.20 -15.99
C LEU A 232 -2.69 5.18 -17.08
N ALA A 233 -1.54 4.51 -17.00
CA ALA A 233 -1.14 3.51 -17.98
C ALA A 233 -2.11 2.30 -18.13
N PRO A 234 -2.58 1.63 -17.05
CA PRO A 234 -3.58 0.57 -17.15
C PRO A 234 -4.97 1.09 -17.54
N ALA A 235 -5.25 2.40 -17.39
CA ALA A 235 -6.46 3.04 -17.90
C ALA A 235 -6.44 3.29 -19.43
N GLY A 236 -5.45 2.77 -20.15
CA GLY A 236 -5.35 2.84 -21.62
C GLY A 236 -4.68 4.10 -22.18
N GLU A 237 -4.11 4.95 -21.31
CA GLU A 237 -3.51 6.25 -21.67
C GLU A 237 -1.98 6.20 -21.67
N LYS A 238 -1.39 5.12 -22.19
CA LYS A 238 0.06 4.88 -22.13
C LYS A 238 0.90 5.98 -22.78
N THR A 239 0.42 6.58 -23.89
CA THR A 239 1.13 7.67 -24.57
C THR A 239 1.23 8.91 -23.70
N ASN A 240 0.09 9.39 -23.19
CA ASN A 240 0.04 10.56 -22.30
C ASN A 240 0.81 10.31 -21.00
N ALA A 241 0.66 9.12 -20.41
CA ALA A 241 1.43 8.72 -19.23
C ALA A 241 2.94 8.72 -19.51
N GLY A 242 3.36 8.25 -20.69
CA GLY A 242 4.75 8.28 -21.12
C GLY A 242 5.32 9.69 -21.30
N GLU A 243 4.56 10.62 -21.89
CA GLU A 243 4.97 12.02 -22.03
C GLU A 243 5.11 12.71 -20.66
N TRP A 244 4.18 12.46 -19.74
CA TRP A 244 4.24 13.00 -18.38
C TRP A 244 5.41 12.40 -17.61
N LEU A 245 5.67 11.10 -17.78
CA LEU A 245 6.82 10.42 -17.21
C LEU A 245 8.12 11.04 -17.69
N ASP A 246 8.31 11.25 -18.99
CA ASP A 246 9.53 11.85 -19.53
C ASP A 246 9.80 13.23 -18.91
N ALA A 247 8.76 14.06 -18.81
CA ALA A 247 8.86 15.38 -18.20
C ALA A 247 9.21 15.31 -16.70
N VAL A 248 8.58 14.40 -15.96
CA VAL A 248 8.81 14.20 -14.52
C VAL A 248 10.19 13.61 -14.25
N ALA A 249 10.60 12.59 -15.00
CA ALA A 249 11.89 11.93 -14.85
C ALA A 249 13.05 12.87 -15.19
N ALA A 250 12.96 13.65 -16.27
CA ALA A 250 13.98 14.64 -16.63
C ALA A 250 14.18 15.69 -15.52
N GLN A 251 13.08 16.19 -14.93
CA GLN A 251 13.16 17.11 -13.79
C GLN A 251 13.79 16.42 -12.57
N LEU A 252 13.33 15.22 -12.23
CA LEU A 252 13.82 14.47 -11.07
C LEU A 252 15.33 14.18 -11.16
N MET A 253 15.82 13.77 -12.33
CA MET A 253 17.24 13.52 -12.55
C MET A 253 18.08 14.78 -12.32
N GLY A 254 17.61 15.95 -12.78
CA GLY A 254 18.29 17.23 -12.61
C GLY A 254 18.18 17.85 -11.20
N LEU A 255 17.22 17.41 -10.38
CA LEU A 255 17.02 17.97 -9.04
C LEU A 255 18.10 17.52 -8.05
N ARG A 256 18.55 18.47 -7.23
CA ARG A 256 19.41 18.21 -6.07
C ARG A 256 18.54 18.00 -4.85
N LEU A 257 18.28 16.74 -4.52
CA LEU A 257 17.59 16.31 -3.31
C LEU A 257 18.54 15.44 -2.48
N PRO A 258 18.35 15.34 -1.16
CA PRO A 258 19.03 14.31 -0.39
C PRO A 258 18.72 12.91 -0.95
N ASP A 259 19.72 12.02 -0.96
CA ASP A 259 19.59 10.71 -1.60
C ASP A 259 18.46 9.87 -0.99
N PHE A 260 18.25 9.96 0.33
CA PHE A 260 17.13 9.29 1.02
C PHE A 260 15.73 9.77 0.57
N VAL A 261 15.65 10.94 -0.08
CA VAL A 261 14.42 11.44 -0.73
C VAL A 261 14.41 11.10 -2.22
N LYS A 262 15.56 11.23 -2.90
CA LYS A 262 15.67 11.05 -4.35
C LYS A 262 15.52 9.59 -4.78
N VAL A 263 16.11 8.65 -4.05
CA VAL A 263 16.08 7.22 -4.38
C VAL A 263 14.65 6.67 -4.42
N PRO A 264 13.78 6.88 -3.42
CA PRO A 264 12.38 6.43 -3.50
C PRO A 264 11.64 7.00 -4.71
N LEU A 265 11.87 8.27 -5.08
CA LEU A 265 11.24 8.89 -6.24
C LEU A 265 11.75 8.28 -7.56
N LEU A 266 13.04 7.95 -7.66
CA LEU A 266 13.60 7.28 -8.84
C LEU A 266 13.05 5.86 -8.99
N ILE A 267 12.88 5.12 -7.88
CA ILE A 267 12.26 3.78 -7.90
C ILE A 267 10.78 3.89 -8.35
N GLN A 268 10.03 4.86 -7.83
CA GLN A 268 8.65 5.10 -8.30
C GLN A 268 8.60 5.50 -9.78
N ALA A 269 9.59 6.26 -10.27
CA ALA A 269 9.73 6.57 -11.68
C ALA A 269 10.03 5.33 -12.52
N ALA A 270 10.83 4.38 -12.01
CA ALA A 270 11.05 3.09 -12.66
C ALA A 270 9.73 2.30 -12.76
N GLU A 271 8.96 2.20 -11.67
CA GLU A 271 7.66 1.52 -11.70
C GLU A 271 6.68 2.19 -12.67
N ALA A 272 6.66 3.52 -12.74
CA ALA A 272 5.89 4.28 -13.71
C ALA A 272 6.34 4.00 -15.15
N ALA A 273 7.65 3.91 -15.40
CA ALA A 273 8.22 3.56 -16.68
C ALA A 273 7.81 2.15 -17.14
N THR A 274 7.84 1.18 -16.23
CA THR A 274 7.35 -0.17 -16.50
C THR A 274 5.87 -0.15 -16.87
N ALA A 275 5.02 0.54 -16.12
CA ALA A 275 3.59 0.65 -16.42
C ALA A 275 3.33 1.26 -17.80
N CYS A 276 4.11 2.26 -18.18
CA CYS A 276 4.03 2.93 -19.49
C CYS A 276 4.67 2.12 -20.64
N GLY A 277 5.43 1.06 -20.36
CA GLY A 277 6.22 0.32 -21.35
C GLY A 277 7.45 1.08 -21.86
N ARG A 278 8.01 1.98 -21.06
CA ARG A 278 9.16 2.84 -21.38
C ARG A 278 10.45 2.25 -20.83
N SER A 279 10.98 1.24 -21.53
CA SER A 279 12.19 0.51 -21.10
C SER A 279 13.44 1.39 -21.03
N ASP A 280 13.54 2.40 -21.89
CA ASP A 280 14.60 3.42 -21.88
C ASP A 280 14.58 4.23 -20.58
N ALA A 281 13.45 4.86 -20.27
CA ALA A 281 13.28 5.64 -19.06
C ALA A 281 13.46 4.79 -17.80
N PHE A 282 13.03 3.52 -17.82
CA PHE A 282 13.27 2.57 -16.74
C PHE A 282 14.76 2.38 -16.46
N GLN A 283 15.58 2.09 -17.49
CA GLN A 283 17.01 1.86 -17.29
C GLN A 283 17.70 3.10 -16.70
N ASP A 284 17.35 4.30 -17.19
CA ASP A 284 17.95 5.55 -16.72
C ASP A 284 17.66 5.80 -15.23
N VAL A 285 16.40 5.75 -14.82
CA VAL A 285 16.02 6.05 -13.43
C VAL A 285 16.36 4.91 -12.47
N ALA A 286 16.26 3.65 -12.90
CA ALA A 286 16.65 2.49 -12.08
C ALA A 286 18.17 2.42 -11.90
N GLY A 287 18.95 2.70 -12.94
CA GLY A 287 20.42 2.75 -12.86
C GLY A 287 20.90 3.86 -11.92
N MET A 288 20.30 5.06 -12.01
CA MET A 288 20.60 6.14 -11.07
C MET A 288 20.20 5.78 -9.63
N ALA A 289 19.06 5.11 -9.43
CA ALA A 289 18.65 4.64 -8.10
C ALA A 289 19.66 3.63 -7.54
N GLU A 290 20.11 2.66 -8.35
CA GLU A 290 21.11 1.66 -7.98
C GLU A 290 22.42 2.31 -7.49
N GLU A 291 22.93 3.31 -8.22
CA GLU A 291 24.12 4.06 -7.81
C GLU A 291 23.94 4.84 -6.50
N LEU A 292 22.80 5.51 -6.34
CA LEU A 292 22.53 6.33 -5.15
C LEU A 292 22.16 5.51 -3.91
N ILE A 293 21.73 4.26 -4.06
CA ILE A 293 21.49 3.39 -2.91
C ILE A 293 22.78 3.17 -2.10
N GLU A 294 23.93 3.08 -2.77
CA GLU A 294 25.24 2.90 -2.12
C GLU A 294 25.63 4.05 -1.18
N THR A 295 25.08 5.24 -1.40
CA THR A 295 25.38 6.43 -0.60
C THR A 295 24.45 6.58 0.60
N LEU A 296 23.36 5.82 0.66
CA LEU A 296 22.40 5.84 1.77
C LEU A 296 23.01 5.26 3.05
N GLN A 297 22.41 5.60 4.19
CA GLN A 297 22.78 4.96 5.45
C GLN A 297 22.41 3.47 5.42
N ALA A 298 23.19 2.63 6.12
CA ALA A 298 22.95 1.18 6.16
C ALA A 298 21.52 0.78 6.59
N ILE A 299 20.85 1.61 7.41
CA ILE A 299 19.46 1.38 7.84
C ILE A 299 18.42 1.69 6.74
N GLU A 300 18.78 2.47 5.73
CA GLU A 300 17.89 2.92 4.64
C GLU A 300 18.02 2.01 3.40
N GLN A 301 19.22 1.44 3.19
CA GLN A 301 19.55 0.61 2.02
C GLN A 301 18.62 -0.61 1.82
N PRO A 302 18.27 -1.42 2.84
CA PRO A 302 17.48 -2.63 2.62
C PRO A 302 16.11 -2.37 2.00
N ALA A 303 15.40 -1.34 2.48
CA ALA A 303 14.09 -0.98 1.95
C ALA A 303 14.21 -0.48 0.51
N ALA A 304 15.20 0.36 0.20
CA ALA A 304 15.42 0.86 -1.16
C ALA A 304 15.79 -0.25 -2.14
N LEU A 305 16.69 -1.16 -1.76
CA LEU A 305 17.07 -2.32 -2.57
C LEU A 305 15.89 -3.24 -2.85
N ALA A 306 15.05 -3.51 -1.84
CA ALA A 306 13.90 -4.38 -2.01
C ALA A 306 12.83 -3.76 -2.92
N GLN A 307 12.59 -2.46 -2.83
CA GLN A 307 11.67 -1.74 -3.71
C GLN A 307 12.21 -1.67 -5.15
N LEU A 308 13.51 -1.45 -5.33
CA LEU A 308 14.13 -1.51 -6.66
C LEU A 308 14.09 -2.94 -7.25
N ALA A 309 14.29 -3.97 -6.40
CA ALA A 309 14.14 -5.36 -6.79
C ALA A 309 12.71 -5.69 -7.26
N LYS A 310 11.69 -5.16 -6.58
CA LYS A 310 10.28 -5.24 -7.01
C LYS A 310 10.10 -4.60 -8.39
N ALA A 311 10.63 -3.39 -8.59
CA ALA A 311 10.57 -2.71 -9.88
C ALA A 311 11.25 -3.53 -11.00
N TYR A 312 12.42 -4.14 -10.74
CA TYR A 312 13.07 -5.04 -11.69
C TYR A 312 12.23 -6.28 -12.02
N ALA A 313 11.59 -6.90 -11.04
CA ALA A 313 10.70 -8.04 -11.28
C ALA A 313 9.51 -7.66 -12.17
N ASN A 314 8.86 -6.53 -11.87
CA ASN A 314 7.75 -6.01 -12.66
C ASN A 314 8.17 -5.67 -14.10
N ALA A 315 9.42 -5.26 -14.31
CA ALA A 315 10.01 -5.05 -15.62
C ALA A 315 10.49 -6.35 -16.32
N GLY A 316 10.28 -7.52 -15.70
CA GLY A 316 10.70 -8.83 -16.22
C GLY A 316 12.19 -9.15 -16.03
N MET A 317 12.94 -8.31 -15.31
CA MET A 317 14.39 -8.45 -15.07
C MET A 317 14.67 -9.31 -13.84
N LYS A 318 14.24 -10.58 -13.88
CA LYS A 318 14.29 -11.50 -12.73
C LYS A 318 15.66 -11.65 -12.07
N PRO A 319 16.80 -11.79 -12.80
CA PRO A 319 18.11 -11.92 -12.16
C PRO A 319 18.47 -10.71 -11.29
N LYS A 320 18.23 -9.49 -11.78
CA LYS A 320 18.45 -8.25 -11.01
C LYS A 320 17.53 -8.14 -9.80
N SER A 321 16.28 -8.60 -9.93
CA SER A 321 15.36 -8.65 -8.80
C SER A 321 15.86 -9.58 -7.68
N ILE A 322 16.30 -10.78 -8.03
CA ILE A 322 16.85 -11.75 -7.07
C ILE A 322 18.08 -11.16 -6.37
N GLU A 323 19.02 -10.60 -7.14
CA GLU A 323 20.22 -9.94 -6.60
C GLU A 323 19.86 -8.81 -5.63
N GLY A 324 18.90 -7.97 -5.99
CA GLY A 324 18.45 -6.86 -5.14
C GLY A 324 17.83 -7.32 -3.81
N TYR A 325 16.94 -8.33 -3.84
CA TYR A 325 16.40 -8.92 -2.61
C TYR A 325 17.48 -9.62 -1.79
N ASP A 326 18.40 -10.34 -2.44
CA ASP A 326 19.50 -11.01 -1.75
C ASP A 326 20.38 -10.01 -1.00
N ARG A 327 20.70 -8.89 -1.64
CA ARG A 327 21.48 -7.83 -1.03
C ARG A 327 20.72 -7.11 0.07
N ALA A 328 19.43 -6.84 -0.11
CA ALA A 328 18.59 -6.25 0.92
C ALA A 328 18.56 -7.10 2.20
N LEU A 329 18.38 -8.41 2.06
CA LEU A 329 18.38 -9.36 3.18
C LEU A 329 19.74 -9.46 3.87
N GLU A 330 20.84 -9.41 3.11
CA GLU A 330 22.21 -9.42 3.65
C GLU A 330 22.45 -8.20 4.53
N ILE A 331 22.20 -7.00 4.00
CA ILE A 331 22.38 -5.76 4.75
C ILE A 331 21.45 -5.71 5.96
N ALA A 332 20.17 -6.08 5.81
CA ALA A 332 19.23 -6.15 6.93
C ALA A 332 19.76 -7.06 8.05
N SER A 333 20.23 -8.27 7.71
CA SER A 333 20.79 -9.22 8.68
C SER A 333 22.01 -8.70 9.45
N ALA A 334 22.81 -7.85 8.80
CA ALA A 334 24.03 -7.27 9.38
C ALA A 334 23.74 -6.09 10.32
N LEU A 335 22.50 -5.58 10.37
CA LEU A 335 22.13 -4.50 11.28
C LEU A 335 22.21 -4.95 12.74
N GLU A 336 23.09 -4.31 13.53
CA GLU A 336 23.31 -4.65 14.93
C GLU A 336 22.08 -4.35 15.81
N ASN A 337 21.41 -3.22 15.56
CA ASN A 337 20.26 -2.81 16.36
C ASN A 337 19.00 -3.59 15.91
N PRO A 338 18.34 -4.33 16.83
CA PRO A 338 17.19 -5.15 16.47
C PRO A 338 16.02 -4.33 15.93
N ARG A 339 15.78 -3.11 16.41
CA ARG A 339 14.64 -2.29 15.93
C ARG A 339 14.72 -1.98 14.42
N PRO A 340 15.74 -1.28 13.90
CA PRO A 340 15.84 -1.01 12.47
C PRO A 340 16.01 -2.30 11.65
N ARG A 341 16.63 -3.36 12.21
CA ARG A 341 16.67 -4.67 11.56
C ARG A 341 15.28 -5.24 11.30
N ALA A 342 14.40 -5.23 12.30
CA ALA A 342 13.04 -5.74 12.15
C ALA A 342 12.23 -4.92 11.15
N MET A 343 12.37 -3.59 11.19
CA MET A 343 11.72 -2.69 10.23
C MET A 343 12.20 -2.94 8.80
N ALA A 344 13.51 -3.15 8.59
CA ALA A 344 14.07 -3.49 7.30
C ALA A 344 13.48 -4.79 6.74
N TYR A 345 13.36 -5.85 7.56
CA TYR A 345 12.71 -7.08 7.14
C TYR A 345 11.23 -6.90 6.81
N VAL A 346 10.49 -6.08 7.58
CA VAL A 346 9.09 -5.73 7.27
C VAL A 346 8.99 -5.09 5.89
N ASP A 347 9.84 -4.10 5.60
CA ASP A 347 9.82 -3.39 4.31
C ASP A 347 10.26 -4.30 3.15
N ILE A 348 11.19 -5.24 3.38
CA ILE A 348 11.56 -6.28 2.39
C ILE A 348 10.36 -7.19 2.11
N CYS A 349 9.68 -7.69 3.14
CA CYS A 349 8.51 -8.55 3.01
C CYS A 349 7.37 -7.86 2.24
N LEU A 350 7.09 -6.59 2.54
CA LEU A 350 6.11 -5.77 1.81
C LEU A 350 6.52 -5.53 0.35
N ALA A 351 7.81 -5.34 0.08
CA ALA A 351 8.29 -5.22 -1.29
C ALA A 351 8.20 -6.54 -2.06
N PHE A 352 8.37 -7.67 -1.37
CA PHE A 352 8.26 -9.00 -1.95
C PHE A 352 6.81 -9.40 -2.24
N ASP A 353 5.89 -8.89 -1.43
CA ASP A 353 4.47 -9.08 -1.58
C ASP A 353 3.97 -8.52 -2.93
N GLY A 354 3.19 -9.33 -3.64
CA GLY A 354 2.75 -9.05 -5.01
C GLY A 354 3.85 -9.05 -6.09
N THR A 355 5.09 -9.47 -5.80
CA THR A 355 6.16 -9.52 -6.80
C THR A 355 6.00 -10.71 -7.75
N GLU A 356 5.64 -10.43 -9.00
CA GLU A 356 5.41 -11.48 -9.98
C GLU A 356 6.69 -12.22 -10.39
N GLY A 357 6.59 -13.55 -10.48
CA GLY A 357 7.63 -14.38 -11.09
C GLY A 357 8.88 -14.60 -10.23
N ILE A 358 8.87 -14.19 -8.96
CA ILE A 358 9.89 -14.48 -7.94
C ILE A 358 9.25 -15.31 -6.83
N ALA A 359 9.79 -16.50 -6.57
CA ALA A 359 9.25 -17.39 -5.54
C ALA A 359 9.86 -17.08 -4.17
N LEU A 360 9.00 -16.91 -3.15
CA LEU A 360 9.44 -16.69 -1.75
C LEU A 360 10.29 -17.83 -1.21
N GLY A 361 10.08 -19.05 -1.70
CA GLY A 361 10.85 -20.23 -1.33
C GLY A 361 12.36 -20.04 -1.48
N SER A 362 12.81 -19.22 -2.44
CA SER A 362 14.24 -18.90 -2.64
C SER A 362 14.85 -18.09 -1.49
N PHE A 363 14.02 -17.45 -0.66
CA PHE A 363 14.44 -16.55 0.41
C PHE A 363 14.01 -17.02 1.81
N SER A 364 13.19 -18.07 1.90
CA SER A 364 12.56 -18.51 3.16
C SER A 364 13.59 -18.88 4.24
N ASP A 365 14.65 -19.62 3.88
CA ASP A 365 15.73 -19.98 4.81
C ASP A 365 16.43 -18.77 5.43
N ARG A 366 16.56 -17.68 4.64
CA ARG A 366 17.19 -16.43 5.09
C ARG A 366 16.25 -15.65 6.00
N LEU A 367 14.95 -15.62 5.70
CA LEU A 367 13.93 -15.01 6.55
C LEU A 367 13.80 -15.76 7.89
N ASP A 368 13.78 -17.09 7.87
CA ASP A 368 13.79 -17.93 9.06
C ASP A 368 15.03 -17.68 9.93
N THR A 369 16.20 -17.60 9.29
CA THR A 369 17.46 -17.27 9.97
C THR A 369 17.41 -15.86 10.57
N GLY A 370 16.86 -14.89 9.84
CA GLY A 370 16.62 -13.53 10.31
C GLY A 370 15.74 -13.50 11.56
N LEU A 371 14.62 -14.23 11.56
CA LEU A 371 13.71 -14.33 12.72
C LEU A 371 14.39 -14.95 13.94
N LYS A 372 15.17 -16.02 13.75
CA LYS A 372 15.95 -16.64 14.85
C LYS A 372 16.90 -15.64 15.50
N GLY A 373 17.46 -14.70 14.73
CA GLY A 373 18.32 -13.63 15.24
C GLY A 373 17.67 -12.66 16.23
N PHE A 374 16.34 -12.68 16.40
CA PHE A 374 15.61 -11.87 17.39
C PHE A 374 15.31 -12.59 18.71
N ASN A 375 15.51 -13.90 18.75
CA ASN A 375 15.33 -14.75 19.93
C ASN A 375 16.68 -15.38 20.30
N PRO A 376 17.60 -14.60 20.91
CA PRO A 376 18.92 -15.09 21.30
C PRO A 376 18.89 -16.17 22.38
#